data_AF-A0A1W9WF24-F1
#
_entry.id   AF-A0A1W9WF24-F1
#
_cell.length_a   1.000
_cell.length_b   1.000
_cell.length_c   1.000
_cell.angle_alpha   90.00
_cell.angle_beta   90.00
_cell.angle_gamma   90.00
#
_symmetry.space_group_name_H-M   'P 1'
#
loop_
_entity.id
_entity.type
_entity.pdbx_description
1 polymer ?
#
loop_
_entity_poly.entity_id
_entity_poly.type
_entity_poly.pdbx_seq_one_letter_code
_entity_poly.pdbx_strand_id
1 'polypeptide(L)'
;MPPRWQNGKQHSITLAHSIADISKFLVNLAAVNYSLGLYQKALGYYQQAVVIDNELGDKSAESAYFSNLGLVYYNLGQYPNALESYQQALAIQKEVADKNGQSNTR
;
A
#
# COMPACT_ATOMS: atom_id res chain seq x y z
N MET A 1 -0.74 38.50 -0.93
CA MET A 1 -0.10 37.49 -0.06
C MET A 1 -1.18 36.53 0.43
N PRO A 2 -1.05 35.21 0.24
CA PRO A 2 -2.05 34.26 0.75
C PRO A 2 -2.04 34.23 2.29
N PRO A 3 -3.19 34.00 2.95
CA PRO A 3 -3.28 33.96 4.41
C PRO A 3 -2.42 32.87 5.06
N ARG A 4 -1.87 33.12 6.27
CA ARG A 4 -1.02 32.18 7.04
C ARG A 4 -1.63 30.77 7.20
N TRP A 5 -2.95 30.63 7.19
CA TRP A 5 -3.65 29.35 7.28
C TRP A 5 -3.71 28.56 5.95
N GLN A 6 -3.48 29.21 4.80
CA GLN A 6 -3.30 28.51 3.51
C GLN A 6 -1.90 27.88 3.40
N ASN A 7 -0.87 28.52 3.95
CA ASN A 7 0.50 27.99 3.91
C ASN A 7 0.65 26.67 4.69
N GLY A 8 -0.02 26.52 5.85
CA GLY A 8 0.00 25.27 6.63
C GLY A 8 -0.74 24.11 5.95
N LYS A 9 -1.84 24.41 5.24
CA LYS A 9 -2.57 23.41 4.44
C LYS A 9 -1.77 22.97 3.22
N GLN A 10 -1.13 23.91 2.53
CA GLN A 10 -0.30 23.57 1.37
C GLN A 10 0.91 22.73 1.76
N HIS A 11 1.55 23.03 2.90
CA HIS A 11 2.71 22.27 3.37
C HIS A 11 2.36 20.83 3.74
N SER A 12 1.22 20.60 4.41
CA SER A 12 0.74 19.25 4.75
C SER A 12 0.33 18.45 3.50
N ILE A 13 -0.27 19.09 2.49
CA ILE A 13 -0.59 18.45 1.21
C ILE A 13 0.69 18.05 0.45
N THR A 14 1.68 18.94 0.38
CA THR A 14 2.96 18.63 -0.28
C THR A 14 3.71 17.50 0.43
N LEU A 15 3.67 17.48 1.77
CA LEU A 15 4.27 16.40 2.55
C LEU A 15 3.58 15.05 2.27
N ALA A 16 2.25 14.99 2.33
CA ALA A 16 1.50 13.78 2.03
C ALA A 16 1.77 13.28 0.60
N HIS A 17 1.87 14.20 -0.37
CA HIS A 17 2.23 13.85 -1.75
C HIS A 17 3.62 13.24 -1.85
N SER A 18 4.62 13.84 -1.17
CA SER A 18 5.98 13.31 -1.17
C SER A 18 6.09 11.93 -0.51
N ILE A 19 5.30 11.68 0.53
CA ILE A 19 5.26 10.41 1.25
C ILE A 19 4.62 9.32 0.36
N ALA A 20 3.55 9.66 -0.39
CA ALA A 20 2.94 8.75 -1.36
C ALA A 20 3.93 8.35 -2.48
N ASP A 21 4.72 9.30 -2.98
CA ASP A 21 5.76 9.03 -3.98
C ASP A 21 6.84 8.08 -3.46
N ILE A 22 7.25 8.23 -2.20
CA ILE A 22 8.20 7.32 -1.54
C ILE A 22 7.62 5.90 -1.47
N SER A 23 6.35 5.76 -1.07
CA SER A 23 5.70 4.45 -1.02
C SER A 23 5.71 3.76 -2.40
N LYS A 24 5.30 4.49 -3.44
CA LYS A 24 5.30 3.99 -4.82
C LYS A 24 6.70 3.56 -5.28
N PHE A 25 7.73 4.31 -4.89
CA PHE A 25 9.11 3.94 -5.19
C PHE A 25 9.54 2.65 -4.48
N LEU A 26 9.20 2.47 -3.20
CA LEU A 26 9.46 1.24 -2.45
C LEU A 26 8.79 0.02 -3.09
N VAL A 27 7.55 0.17 -3.55
CA VAL A 27 6.79 -0.88 -4.26
C VAL A 27 7.49 -1.30 -5.55
N ASN A 28 8.00 -0.33 -6.32
CA ASN A 28 8.75 -0.62 -7.53
C ASN A 28 10.07 -1.34 -7.22
N LEU A 29 10.80 -0.93 -6.19
CA LEU A 29 12.01 -1.64 -5.74
C LEU A 29 11.68 -3.07 -5.30
N ALA A 30 10.57 -3.25 -4.59
CA ALA A 30 10.11 -4.56 -4.14
C ALA A 30 9.81 -5.47 -5.35
N ALA A 31 9.09 -4.96 -6.35
CA ALA A 31 8.74 -5.70 -7.57
C ALA A 31 9.97 -6.11 -8.38
N VAL A 32 10.98 -5.24 -8.49
CA VAL A 32 12.25 -5.56 -9.15
C VAL A 32 13.00 -6.65 -8.37
N ASN A 33 13.11 -6.53 -7.04
CA ASN A 33 13.77 -7.54 -6.22
C ASN A 33 13.03 -8.89 -6.28
N TYR A 34 11.69 -8.87 -6.30
CA TYR A 34 10.87 -10.07 -6.49
C TYR A 34 11.19 -10.76 -7.82
N SER A 35 11.24 -9.98 -8.91
CA SER A 35 11.55 -10.49 -10.25
C SER A 35 12.97 -11.07 -10.36
N LEU A 36 13.90 -10.58 -9.53
CA LEU A 36 15.26 -11.09 -9.41
C LEU A 36 15.39 -12.30 -8.47
N GLY A 37 14.29 -12.78 -7.88
CA GLY A 37 14.29 -13.87 -6.89
C GLY A 37 14.80 -13.46 -5.50
N LEU A 38 15.02 -12.17 -5.26
CA LEU A 38 15.50 -11.62 -3.98
C LEU A 38 14.32 -11.39 -3.03
N TYR A 39 13.58 -12.45 -2.72
CA TYR A 39 12.29 -12.37 -2.04
C TYR A 39 12.36 -11.74 -0.63
N GLN A 40 13.43 -11.98 0.14
CA GLN A 40 13.59 -11.33 1.45
C GLN A 40 13.76 -9.81 1.34
N LYS A 41 14.45 -9.32 0.31
CA LYS A 41 14.58 -7.87 0.07
C LYS A 41 13.25 -7.28 -0.39
N ALA A 42 12.56 -7.98 -1.30
CA ALA A 42 11.22 -7.59 -1.74
C ALA A 42 10.26 -7.46 -0.55
N LEU A 43 10.30 -8.43 0.37
CA LEU A 43 9.50 -8.42 1.60
C LEU A 43 9.74 -7.15 2.43
N GLY A 44 11.01 -6.81 2.68
CA GLY A 44 11.36 -5.63 3.46
C GLY A 44 10.90 -4.31 2.83
N TYR A 45 10.92 -4.20 1.50
CA TYR A 45 10.41 -3.02 0.80
C TYR A 45 8.88 -2.94 0.83
N TYR A 46 8.17 -4.05 0.62
CA TYR A 46 6.71 -4.06 0.72
C TYR A 46 6.22 -3.75 2.14
N GLN A 47 6.89 -4.25 3.17
CA GLN A 47 6.52 -3.93 4.57
C GLN A 47 6.68 -2.44 4.88
N GLN A 48 7.73 -1.79 4.37
CA GLN A 48 7.90 -0.34 4.52
C GLN A 48 6.81 0.44 3.80
N ALA A 49 6.42 0.04 2.58
CA ALA A 49 5.33 0.66 1.84
C ALA A 49 3.99 0.55 2.57
N VAL A 50 3.68 -0.62 3.16
CA VAL A 50 2.45 -0.82 3.95
C VAL A 50 2.37 0.13 5.15
N VAL A 51 3.48 0.33 5.87
CA VAL A 51 3.52 1.26 7.01
C VAL A 51 3.18 2.68 6.56
N ILE A 52 3.75 3.11 5.42
CA ILE A 52 3.51 4.45 4.87
C ILE A 52 2.05 4.60 4.44
N ASP A 53 1.50 3.66 3.67
CA ASP A 53 0.15 3.82 3.13
C ASP A 53 -0.96 3.62 4.16
N ASN A 54 -0.67 2.93 5.27
CA ASN A 54 -1.55 2.94 6.45
C ASN A 54 -1.68 4.35 7.05
N GLU A 55 -0.62 5.15 7.03
CA GLU A 55 -0.67 6.56 7.47
C GLU A 55 -1.44 7.45 6.49
N LEU A 56 -1.39 7.13 5.19
CA LEU A 56 -2.11 7.86 4.13
C LEU A 56 -3.59 7.46 3.99
N GLY A 57 -3.97 6.28 4.49
CA GLY A 57 -5.34 5.78 4.46
C GLY A 57 -5.84 5.32 3.08
N ASP A 58 -4.94 5.05 2.13
CA ASP A 58 -5.30 4.53 0.81
C ASP A 58 -5.56 3.02 0.86
N LYS A 59 -6.82 2.67 1.09
CA LYS A 59 -7.29 1.28 1.15
C LYS A 59 -7.08 0.51 -0.16
N SER A 60 -7.10 1.18 -1.31
CA SER A 60 -6.89 0.50 -2.59
C SER A 60 -5.42 0.09 -2.76
N ALA A 61 -4.51 0.99 -2.39
CA ALA A 61 -3.07 0.69 -2.36
C ALA A 61 -2.75 -0.42 -1.35
N GLU A 62 -3.35 -0.34 -0.15
CA GLU A 62 -3.18 -1.33 0.92
C GLU A 62 -3.52 -2.76 0.46
N SER A 63 -4.65 -2.94 -0.23
CA SER A 63 -5.05 -4.25 -0.80
C SER A 63 -4.02 -4.81 -1.81
N ALA A 64 -3.41 -3.96 -2.63
CA ALA A 64 -2.41 -4.38 -3.59
C ALA A 64 -1.13 -4.86 -2.90
N TYR A 65 -0.73 -4.21 -1.81
CA TYR A 65 0.47 -4.61 -1.06
C TYR A 65 0.30 -5.93 -0.36
N PHE A 66 -0.84 -6.17 0.28
CA PHE A 66 -1.11 -7.46 0.91
C PHE A 66 -1.13 -8.60 -0.12
N SER A 67 -1.61 -8.34 -1.34
CA SER A 67 -1.54 -9.32 -2.44
C SER A 67 -0.09 -9.61 -2.84
N ASN A 68 0.75 -8.59 -2.96
CA ASN A 68 2.17 -8.75 -3.29
C ASN A 68 2.97 -9.42 -2.17
N LEU A 69 2.68 -9.11 -0.90
CA LEU A 69 3.24 -9.80 0.25
C LEU A 69 2.86 -11.28 0.24
N GLY A 70 1.61 -11.61 -0.09
CA GLY A 70 1.15 -12.98 -0.28
C GLY A 70 2.00 -13.75 -1.30
N LEU A 71 2.30 -13.13 -2.45
CA LEU A 71 3.18 -13.71 -3.47
C LEU A 71 4.61 -13.91 -2.96
N VAL A 72 5.17 -12.91 -2.27
CA VAL A 72 6.53 -12.99 -1.71
C VAL A 72 6.64 -14.12 -0.68
N TYR A 73 5.69 -14.20 0.26
CA TYR A 73 5.65 -15.27 1.27
C TYR A 73 5.48 -16.65 0.64
N TYR A 74 4.65 -16.77 -0.40
CA TYR A 74 4.48 -18.01 -1.15
C TYR A 74 5.81 -18.48 -1.75
N ASN A 75 6.55 -17.59 -2.41
CA ASN A 75 7.85 -17.93 -2.99
C ASN A 75 8.94 -18.22 -1.95
N LEU A 76 8.79 -17.70 -0.72
CA LEU A 76 9.65 -18.04 0.42
C LEU A 76 9.26 -19.36 1.09
N GLY A 77 8.19 -20.03 0.65
CA GLY A 77 7.66 -21.24 1.28
C GLY A 77 6.91 -20.98 2.61
N GLN A 78 6.63 -19.71 2.93
CA GLN A 78 5.93 -19.28 4.14
C GLN A 78 4.41 -19.25 3.90
N TYR A 79 3.84 -20.41 3.60
CA TYR A 79 2.43 -20.52 3.20
C TYR A 79 1.40 -19.96 4.21
N PRO A 80 1.58 -20.10 5.54
CA PRO A 80 0.65 -19.49 6.50
C PRO A 80 0.60 -17.96 6.36
N ASN A 81 1.76 -17.32 6.24
CA ASN A 81 1.87 -15.86 6.09
C ASN A 81 1.31 -15.40 4.74
N ALA A 82 1.50 -16.21 3.69
CA ALA A 82 0.94 -15.94 2.38
C ALA A 82 -0.59 -15.94 2.42
N LEU A 83 -1.18 -16.95 3.06
CA LEU A 83 -2.63 -17.08 3.22
C LEU A 83 -3.20 -15.89 4.00
N GLU A 84 -2.59 -15.53 5.11
CA GLU A 84 -3.01 -14.37 5.91
C GLU A 84 -2.97 -13.07 5.09
N SER A 85 -1.89 -12.85 4.34
CA SER A 85 -1.74 -11.68 3.48
C SER A 85 -2.84 -11.63 2.41
N TYR A 86 -3.13 -12.73 1.73
CA TYR A 86 -4.21 -12.77 0.75
C TYR A 86 -5.61 -12.58 1.37
N GLN A 87 -5.85 -13.10 2.58
CA GLN A 87 -7.10 -12.89 3.30
C GLN A 87 -7.30 -11.42 3.67
N GLN A 88 -6.24 -10.73 4.10
CA GLN A 88 -6.28 -9.30 4.39
C GLN A 88 -6.55 -8.48 3.13
N ALA A 89 -5.87 -8.79 2.02
CA ALA A 89 -6.14 -8.15 0.73
C ALA A 89 -7.61 -8.31 0.31
N LEU A 90 -8.15 -9.52 0.43
CA LEU A 90 -9.54 -9.80 0.09
C LEU A 90 -10.53 -9.04 0.98
N ALA A 91 -10.26 -8.94 2.28
CA ALA A 91 -11.11 -8.18 3.20
C ALA A 91 -11.17 -6.70 2.81
N ILE A 92 -10.01 -6.09 2.54
CA ILE A 92 -9.92 -4.69 2.12
C ILE A 92 -10.61 -4.47 0.78
N GLN A 93 -10.42 -5.37 -0.19
CA GLN A 93 -11.05 -5.26 -1.50
C GLN A 93 -12.59 -5.32 -1.41
N LYS A 94 -13.14 -6.13 -0.49
CA LYS A 94 -14.57 -6.13 -0.19
C LYS A 94 -15.02 -4.81 0.42
N GLU A 95 -14.30 -4.27 1.39
CA GLU A 95 -14.63 -2.96 1.98
C GLU A 95 -14.62 -1.83 0.94
N VAL A 96 -13.66 -1.84 0.01
CA VAL A 96 -13.58 -0.85 -1.07
C VAL A 96 -14.73 -1.03 -2.06
N ALA A 97 -15.05 -2.28 -2.44
CA ALA A 97 -16.15 -2.58 -3.35
C ALA A 97 -17.51 -2.17 -2.76
N ASP A 98 -17.75 -2.46 -1.48
CA ASP A 98 -19.00 -2.11 -0.80
C ASP A 98 -19.20 -0.59 -0.70
N LYS A 99 -18.14 0.17 -0.44
CA LYS A 99 -18.17 1.65 -0.43
C LYS A 99 -18.46 2.25 -1.82
N ASN A 100 -17.91 1.66 -2.88
CA ASN A 100 -18.16 2.08 -4.25
C ASN A 100 -19.58 1.72 -4.70
N GLY A 101 -20.09 0.54 -4.31
CA GLY A 101 -21.45 0.09 -4.58
C GLY A 101 -22.51 0.97 -3.93
N GLN A 102 -22.29 1.42 -2.69
CA GLN A 102 -23.20 2.34 -2.00
C GLN A 102 -23.23 3.75 -2.61
N SER A 103 -22.16 4.17 -3.31
CA SER A 103 -22.11 5.47 -4.00
C SER A 103 -22.92 5.50 -5.29
N ASN A 104 -23.18 4.34 -5.93
CA ASN A 104 -24.02 4.23 -7.13
C ASN A 104 -25.53 4.13 -6.82
N THR A 105 -25.93 4.14 -5.56
CA THR A 105 -27.33 3.99 -5.12
C THR A 105 -27.90 5.24 -4.43
N ARG A 106 -27.43 6.45 -4.77
CA ARG A 106 -27.98 7.72 -4.27
C ARG A 106 -28.51 8.62 -5.38
#